data_AF-A0A8T2AS55-F1
#
_entry.id   AF-A0A8T2AS55-F1
#
_cell.length_a   1.000
_cell.length_b   1.000
_cell.length_c   1.000
_cell.angle_alpha   90.00
_cell.angle_beta   90.00
_cell.angle_gamma   90.00
#
_symmetry.space_group_name_H-M   'P 1'
#
loop_
_entity.id
_entity.type
_entity.pdbx_description
1 polymer ?
#
loop_
_entity_poly.entity_id
_entity_poly.type
_entity_poly.pdbx_seq_one_letter_code
_entity_poly.pdbx_strand_id
1 'polypeptide(L)' 'MGITKTSVTVFLVIMLTISFSYYNVVAESVIEPAKYGPCTFICDNRRDNFACFSDCLSDIYPDGGHCVGNPARCCCIRK' A
#
# COMPACT_ATOMS: atom_id res chain seq x y z
N MET A 1 -31.72 34.74 -2.40
CA MET A 1 -31.46 33.27 -2.39
C MET A 1 -30.40 32.84 -3.42
N GLY A 2 -29.47 33.71 -3.83
CA GLY A 2 -28.36 33.32 -4.73
C GLY A 2 -27.05 33.04 -3.98
N ILE A 3 -26.71 33.89 -3.01
CA ILE A 3 -25.44 33.87 -2.27
C ILE A 3 -25.27 32.60 -1.41
N THR A 4 -26.35 32.12 -0.79
CA THR A 4 -26.33 30.89 0.01
C THR A 4 -26.06 29.66 -0.86
N LYS A 5 -26.56 29.65 -2.10
CA LYS A 5 -26.40 28.54 -3.04
C LYS A 5 -24.96 28.44 -3.55
N THR A 6 -24.32 29.56 -3.87
CA THR A 6 -22.89 29.59 -4.24
C THR A 6 -21.99 29.18 -3.09
N SER A 7 -22.28 29.64 -1.87
CA SER A 7 -21.51 29.28 -0.67
C SER A 7 -21.49 27.76 -0.44
N VAL A 8 -22.66 27.12 -0.41
CA VAL A 8 -22.77 25.66 -0.20
C VAL A 8 -22.04 24.87 -1.29
N THR A 9 -22.10 25.32 -2.53
CA THR A 9 -21.43 24.65 -3.65
C THR A 9 -19.91 24.71 -3.49
N VAL A 10 -19.36 25.86 -3.11
CA VAL A 10 -17.92 26.03 -2.86
C VAL A 10 -17.47 25.16 -1.68
N PHE A 11 -18.24 25.12 -0.59
CA PHE A 11 -17.94 24.24 0.55
C PHE A 11 -17.90 22.76 0.17
N LEU A 12 -18.85 22.29 -0.64
CA LEU A 12 -18.89 20.91 -1.11
C LEU A 12 -17.68 20.56 -2.00
N VAL A 13 -17.31 21.47 -2.91
CA VAL A 13 -16.16 21.26 -3.79
C VAL A 13 -14.87 21.13 -2.99
N ILE A 14 -14.67 21.98 -1.98
CA ILE A 14 -13.50 21.94 -1.09
C ILE A 14 -13.42 20.59 -0.35
N MET A 15 -14.54 20.15 0.24
CA MET A 15 -14.59 18.87 0.96
C MET A 15 -14.29 17.68 0.02
N LEU A 16 -14.88 17.67 -1.17
CA LEU A 16 -14.60 16.65 -2.19
C LEU A 16 -13.12 16.61 -2.58
N THR A 17 -12.49 17.77 -2.83
CA THR A 17 -11.05 17.81 -3.17
C THR A 17 -10.16 17.33 -2.03
N ILE A 18 -10.50 17.61 -0.78
CA ILE A 18 -9.76 17.10 0.39
C ILE A 18 -9.93 15.59 0.49
N SER A 19 -11.14 15.07 0.32
CA SER A 19 -11.39 13.62 0.30
C SER A 19 -10.60 12.93 -0.81
N PHE A 20 -10.67 13.40 -2.06
CA PHE A 20 -9.91 12.82 -3.18
C PHE A 20 -8.38 12.91 -2.99
N SER A 21 -7.89 13.97 -2.37
CA SER A 21 -6.45 14.12 -2.08
C SER A 21 -6.00 13.20 -0.93
N TYR A 22 -6.89 12.92 0.03
CA TYR A 22 -6.63 12.02 1.15
C TYR A 22 -6.63 10.53 0.74
N TYR A 23 -7.38 10.16 -0.32
CA TYR A 23 -7.38 8.80 -0.88
C TYR A 23 -6.09 8.43 -1.64
N ASN A 24 -5.12 9.34 -1.79
CA ASN A 24 -3.79 9.00 -2.31
C ASN A 24 -2.87 8.33 -1.27
N VAL A 25 -3.31 8.20 -0.02
CA VAL A 25 -2.60 7.38 0.96
C VAL A 25 -3.05 5.93 0.78
N VAL A 26 -2.36 5.27 -0.14
CA VAL A 26 -2.07 3.84 -0.04
C VAL A 26 -3.32 2.95 -0.13
N ALA A 27 -3.77 2.76 -1.36
CA ALA A 27 -4.27 1.46 -1.77
C ALA A 27 -3.10 0.45 -1.65
N GLU A 28 -2.77 0.05 -0.42
CA GLU A 28 -2.03 -1.19 -0.19
C GLU A 28 -3.00 -2.26 -0.68
N SER A 29 -2.73 -2.80 -1.87
CA SER A 29 -3.32 -4.06 -2.31
C SER A 29 -3.39 -4.98 -1.10
N VAL A 30 -4.57 -5.52 -0.83
CA VAL A 30 -4.93 -6.39 0.30
C VAL A 30 -4.01 -7.61 0.33
N ILE A 31 -2.77 -7.40 0.71
CA ILE A 31 -1.83 -8.42 1.15
C ILE A 31 -2.22 -8.58 2.60
N GLU A 32 -2.95 -9.64 2.91
CA GLU A 32 -3.51 -9.89 4.24
C GLU A 32 -2.50 -9.49 5.32
N PRO A 33 -2.71 -8.37 6.05
CA PRO A 33 -1.72 -7.84 6.97
C PRO A 33 -1.44 -8.79 8.15
N ALA A 34 -2.27 -9.83 8.29
CA ALA A 34 -2.09 -10.92 9.24
C ALA A 34 -0.95 -11.89 8.83
N LYS A 35 -0.71 -12.10 7.54
CA LYS A 35 0.26 -13.09 7.04
C LYS A 35 1.59 -12.47 6.63
N TYR A 36 1.59 -11.18 6.33
CA TYR A 36 2.76 -10.49 5.78
C TYR A 36 3.19 -9.33 6.67
N GLY A 37 4.48 -9.26 6.96
CA GLY A 37 5.15 -8.11 7.52
C GLY A 37 5.34 -6.99 6.50
N PRO A 38 6.20 -6.00 6.80
CA PRO A 38 6.42 -4.87 5.91
C PRO A 38 6.98 -5.32 4.56
N CYS A 39 6.40 -4.81 3.49
CA CYS A 39 6.91 -5.01 2.13
C CYS A 39 8.03 -3.99 1.84
N THR A 40 9.14 -4.46 1.27
CA THR A 40 10.39 -3.68 1.16
C THR A 40 10.54 -3.03 -0.21
N PHE A 41 10.91 -3.80 -1.23
CA PHE A 41 11.21 -3.31 -2.58
C PHE A 41 10.32 -3.95 -3.65
N ILE A 42 10.26 -3.31 -4.83
CA ILE A 42 9.58 -3.86 -6.01
C ILE A 42 10.43 -5.02 -6.54
N CYS A 43 9.77 -6.13 -6.80
CA CYS A 43 10.41 -7.29 -7.41
C CYS A 43 10.64 -7.05 -8.90
N ASP A 44 11.83 -7.42 -9.35
CA ASP A 44 12.27 -7.33 -10.74
C ASP A 44 13.08 -8.59 -11.11
N ASN A 45 13.61 -8.65 -12.34
CA ASN A 45 14.38 -9.81 -12.81
C ASN A 45 15.63 -10.12 -11.96
N ARG A 46 16.13 -9.15 -11.20
CA ARG A 46 17.31 -9.27 -10.34
C ARG A 46 16.93 -9.44 -8.86
N ARG A 47 15.76 -8.97 -8.49
CA ARG A 47 15.16 -8.99 -7.14
C ARG A 47 13.90 -9.83 -7.18
N ASP A 48 14.10 -11.11 -7.44
CA ASP A 48 13.04 -12.09 -7.59
C ASP A 48 12.60 -12.66 -6.24
N ASN A 49 11.74 -13.68 -6.28
CA ASN A 49 11.29 -14.38 -5.08
C ASN A 49 12.45 -14.97 -4.26
N PHE A 50 13.53 -15.41 -4.91
CA PHE A 50 14.68 -15.99 -4.22
C PHE A 50 15.46 -14.93 -3.45
N ALA A 51 15.72 -13.77 -4.08
CA ALA A 51 16.33 -12.62 -3.42
C ALA A 51 15.45 -12.15 -2.24
N CYS A 52 14.13 -12.04 -2.47
CA CYS A 52 13.18 -11.66 -1.43
C CYS A 52 13.18 -12.64 -0.24
N PHE A 53 13.19 -13.95 -0.52
CA PHE A 53 13.28 -14.97 0.50
C PHE A 53 14.55 -14.83 1.33
N SER A 54 15.71 -14.70 0.67
CA SER A 54 17.00 -14.55 1.34
C SER A 54 17.10 -13.28 2.16
N ASP A 55 16.54 -12.16 1.69
CA ASP A 55 16.59 -10.87 2.39
C ASP A 55 15.67 -10.86 3.62
N CYS A 56 14.53 -11.55 3.55
CA CYS A 56 13.60 -11.67 4.66
C CYS A 56 14.02 -12.74 5.67
N LEU A 57 14.78 -13.76 5.25
CA LEU A 57 15.15 -14.89 6.10
C LEU A 57 15.94 -14.42 7.33
N SER A 58 15.26 -14.43 8.47
CA SER A 58 15.78 -13.96 9.75
C SER A 58 15.03 -14.63 10.90
N ASP A 59 15.52 -14.48 12.13
CA ASP A 59 14.84 -15.02 13.32
C ASP A 59 13.41 -14.49 13.48
N ILE A 60 13.12 -13.31 12.93
CA ILE A 60 11.81 -12.64 12.97
C ILE A 60 10.88 -13.17 11.86
N TYR A 61 11.43 -13.57 10.72
CA TYR A 61 10.70 -14.06 9.55
C TYR A 61 11.32 -15.39 9.07
N PRO A 62 11.12 -16.50 9.80
CA PRO A 62 11.74 -17.78 9.49
C PRO A 62 11.25 -18.40 8.19
N ASP A 63 10.04 -18.03 7.76
CA ASP A 63 9.44 -18.46 6.49
C ASP A 63 9.93 -17.59 5.30
N GLY A 64 10.82 -16.63 5.56
CA GLY A 64 11.36 -15.71 4.56
C GLY A 64 10.33 -14.74 4.03
N GLY A 65 10.30 -14.56 2.70
CA GLY A 65 9.42 -13.62 2.02
C GLY A 65 9.23 -13.99 0.56
N HIS A 66 8.20 -13.42 -0.05
CA HIS A 66 7.94 -13.56 -1.47
C HIS A 66 7.31 -12.31 -2.08
N CYS A 67 7.43 -12.22 -3.40
CA CYS A 67 6.88 -11.16 -4.22
C CYS A 67 5.37 -11.33 -4.36
N VAL A 68 4.60 -10.39 -3.83
CA VAL A 68 3.14 -10.38 -3.84
C VAL A 68 2.60 -9.06 -4.41
N GLY A 69 1.37 -9.09 -4.92
CA GLY A 69 0.69 -7.91 -5.46
C GLY A 69 1.05 -7.57 -6.91
N ASN A 70 0.53 -6.43 -7.38
CA ASN A 70 0.79 -5.87 -8.71
C ASN A 70 0.84 -4.33 -8.63
N PRO A 71 2.01 -3.67 -8.78
CA PRO A 71 3.31 -4.28 -9.09
C PRO A 71 3.82 -5.16 -7.94
N ALA A 72 4.49 -6.26 -8.29
CA ALA A 72 4.96 -7.24 -7.31
C ALA A 72 5.97 -6.61 -6.34
N ARG A 73 5.75 -6.76 -5.05
CA ARG A 73 6.62 -6.27 -3.97
C ARG A 73 7.04 -7.41 -3.07
N CYS A 74 8.29 -7.38 -2.64
CA CYS A 74 8.81 -8.34 -1.68
C CYS A 74 8.20 -8.09 -0.30
N CYS A 75 7.54 -9.09 0.28
CA CYS A 75 6.95 -9.00 1.61
C CYS A 75 7.38 -10.20 2.47
N CYS A 76 7.89 -9.94 3.66
CA CYS A 76 8.31 -10.99 4.59
C CYS A 76 7.10 -11.65 5.26
N ILE A 77 7.10 -12.96 5.42
CA ILE A 77 5.98 -13.72 6.00
C ILE A 77 6.10 -13.68 7.52
N ARG A 78 5.05 -13.20 8.21
CA ARG A 78 4.94 -13.26 9.67
C ARG A 78 4.28 -14.55 10.09
N LYS A 79 4.72 -15.06 11.24
CA LYS A 79 4.13 -16.21 11.92
C LYS A 79 2.90 -15.82 12.73
#